data_AF-A0A2D9XN89-F1
#
_entry.id   AF-A0A2D9XN89-F1
#
_cell.length_a   1.000
_cell.length_b   1.000
_cell.length_c   1.000
_cell.angle_alpha   90.00
_cell.angle_beta   90.00
_cell.angle_gamma   90.00
#
_symmetry.space_group_name_H-M   'P 1'
#
loop_
_entity.id
_entity.type
_entity.pdbx_description
1 polymer ?
#
loop_
_entity_poly.entity_id
_entity_poly.type
_entity_poly.pdbx_seq_one_letter_code
_entity_poly.pdbx_strand_id
1 'polypeptide(L)'
;MTPAARIDACISILSVIGTVKVPMDTVIGDYMRQRRYIGSKDRAYIAEHVYMCMRHKARFAWLIEKASGDAPTPRLQMVCCLLYLDGRGPKDIEKLFDGSKYGADPLSSDETTCLEKLSRFTLDEPDMPDLVKAEFPLEYERQLRAVFGEDLPAQ
;
A
#
# COMPACT_ATOMS: atom_id res chain seq x y z
N MET A 1 5.53 16.23 12.33
CA MET A 1 5.74 15.97 10.89
C MET A 1 4.52 16.45 10.11
N THR A 2 4.67 16.99 8.89
CA THR A 2 3.49 17.36 8.07
C THR A 2 2.78 16.09 7.56
N PRO A 3 1.49 16.16 7.20
CA PRO A 3 0.79 15.02 6.60
C PRO A 3 1.50 14.47 5.36
N ALA A 4 1.89 15.34 4.41
CA ALA A 4 2.64 14.95 3.21
C ALA A 4 3.97 14.23 3.55
N ALA A 5 4.66 14.67 4.59
CA ALA A 5 5.89 14.01 5.02
C ALA A 5 5.67 12.61 5.61
N ARG A 6 4.52 12.37 6.26
CA ARG A 6 4.15 11.02 6.71
C ARG A 6 3.94 10.09 5.52
N ILE A 7 3.29 10.58 4.46
CA ILE A 7 3.08 9.79 3.23
C ILE A 7 4.42 9.43 2.58
N ASP A 8 5.32 10.39 2.42
CA ASP A 8 6.66 10.15 1.90
C ASP A 8 7.43 9.10 2.71
N ALA A 9 7.33 9.17 4.05
CA ALA A 9 7.96 8.20 4.93
C ALA A 9 7.40 6.79 4.76
N CYS A 10 6.08 6.64 4.64
CA CYS A 10 5.45 5.34 4.35
C CYS A 10 5.93 4.78 3.01
N ILE A 11 5.93 5.61 1.95
CA ILE A 11 6.39 5.21 0.60
C ILE A 11 7.85 4.77 0.63
N SER A 12 8.71 5.53 1.31
CA SER A 12 10.13 5.21 1.50
C SER A 12 10.33 3.85 2.16
N ILE A 13 9.56 3.54 3.21
CA ILE A 13 9.64 2.26 3.92
C ILE A 13 9.13 1.12 3.03
N LEU A 14 7.98 1.29 2.38
CA LEU A 14 7.39 0.30 1.46
C LEU A 14 8.34 -0.06 0.31
N SER A 15 9.10 0.92 -0.18
CA SER A 15 10.10 0.74 -1.24
C SER A 15 11.27 -0.15 -0.80
N VAL A 16 11.52 -0.27 0.52
CA VAL A 16 12.60 -1.10 1.06
C VAL A 16 12.11 -2.53 1.36
N ILE A 17 10.90 -2.72 1.92
CA ILE A 17 10.42 -4.01 2.44
C ILE A 17 10.53 -5.17 1.42
N GLY A 18 10.36 -4.92 0.12
CA GLY A 18 10.48 -5.94 -0.93
C GLY A 18 11.89 -6.17 -1.48
N THR A 19 12.86 -5.33 -1.12
CA THR A 19 14.22 -5.36 -1.69
C THR A 19 15.25 -6.01 -0.77
N VAL A 20 14.91 -6.16 0.51
CA VAL A 20 15.80 -6.68 1.55
C VAL A 20 15.22 -7.93 2.21
N LYS A 21 16.10 -8.84 2.64
CA LYS A 21 15.72 -10.06 3.38
C LYS A 21 15.72 -9.81 4.89
N VAL A 22 15.04 -8.76 5.34
CA VAL A 22 14.86 -8.46 6.77
C VAL A 22 13.38 -8.29 7.11
N PRO A 23 12.95 -8.61 8.34
CA PRO A 23 11.56 -8.42 8.75
C PRO A 23 11.11 -6.97 8.60
N MET A 24 9.85 -6.77 8.21
CA MET A 24 9.25 -5.44 8.04
C MET A 24 9.41 -4.55 9.28
N ASP A 25 9.23 -5.10 10.49
CA ASP A 25 9.42 -4.37 11.75
C ASP A 25 10.83 -3.80 11.90
N THR A 26 11.83 -4.54 11.42
CA THR A 26 13.22 -4.09 11.44
C THR A 26 13.41 -2.91 10.49
N VAL A 27 12.83 -2.97 9.28
CA VAL A 27 12.88 -1.87 8.31
C VAL A 27 12.23 -0.60 8.88
N ILE A 28 11.04 -0.72 9.46
CA ILE A 28 10.33 0.40 10.10
C ILE A 28 11.17 0.98 11.26
N GLY A 29 11.67 0.10 12.14
CA GLY A 29 12.48 0.48 13.29
C GLY A 29 13.76 1.20 12.90
N ASP A 30 14.47 0.71 11.90
CA ASP A 30 15.71 1.29 11.39
C ASP A 30 15.46 2.66 10.74
N TYR A 31 14.39 2.79 9.94
CA TYR A 31 13.98 4.06 9.34
C TYR A 31 13.74 5.13 10.41
N MET A 32 13.01 4.78 11.47
CA MET A 32 12.66 5.70 12.57
C MET A 32 13.82 5.99 13.52
N ARG A 33 14.71 5.02 13.78
CA ARG A 33 15.86 5.19 14.69
C ARG A 33 16.79 6.30 14.22
N GLN A 34 16.99 6.39 12.90
CA GLN A 34 17.83 7.42 12.28
C GLN A 34 17.16 8.82 12.27
N ARG A 35 15.85 8.91 12.52
CA ARG A 35 15.05 10.13 12.38
C ARG A 35 14.40 10.54 13.70
N ARG A 36 15.21 11.13 14.60
CA ARG A 36 14.81 11.56 15.95
C ARG A 36 13.66 12.58 15.99
N TYR A 37 13.42 13.30 14.88
CA TYR A 37 12.33 14.27 14.75
C TYR A 37 10.95 13.64 14.55
N ILE A 38 10.85 12.33 14.29
CA ILE A 38 9.57 11.64 14.14
C ILE A 38 9.01 11.38 15.55
N GLY A 39 8.01 12.17 15.93
CA GLY A 39 7.34 12.07 17.23
C GLY A 39 6.47 10.82 17.36
N SER A 40 6.03 10.48 18.58
CA SER A 40 5.28 9.24 18.86
C SER A 40 4.03 9.06 18.00
N LYS A 41 3.24 10.12 17.79
CA LYS A 41 2.05 10.11 16.92
C LYS A 41 2.40 9.88 15.45
N ASP A 42 3.51 10.48 14.99
CA ASP A 42 3.99 10.30 13.62
C ASP A 42 4.48 8.86 13.41
N ARG A 43 5.17 8.28 14.40
CA ARG A 43 5.62 6.88 14.37
C ARG A 43 4.45 5.91 14.32
N ALA A 44 3.44 6.13 15.16
CA ALA A 44 2.22 5.31 15.16
C ALA A 44 1.54 5.35 13.79
N TYR A 45 1.35 6.55 13.22
CA TYR A 45 0.76 6.72 11.89
C TYR A 45 1.54 5.95 10.82
N ILE A 46 2.86 6.16 10.75
CA ILE A 46 3.70 5.52 9.74
C ILE A 46 3.66 4.00 9.86
N ALA A 47 3.82 3.46 11.06
CA ALA A 47 3.76 2.02 11.29
C ALA A 47 2.40 1.46 10.85
N GLU A 48 1.30 2.05 11.33
CA GLU A 48 -0.05 1.61 11.01
C GLU A 48 -0.31 1.57 9.50
N HIS A 49 0.06 2.61 8.76
CA HIS A 49 -0.20 2.69 7.31
C HIS A 49 0.68 1.73 6.51
N VAL A 50 1.95 1.54 6.90
CA VAL A 50 2.81 0.52 6.28
C VAL A 50 2.23 -0.87 6.52
N TYR A 51 1.77 -1.15 7.73
CA TYR A 51 1.10 -2.40 8.07
C TYR A 51 -0.20 -2.61 7.29
N MET A 52 -1.03 -1.58 7.16
CA MET A 52 -2.26 -1.61 6.36
C MET A 52 -1.96 -1.93 4.90
N CYS A 53 -0.97 -1.25 4.29
CA CYS A 53 -0.54 -1.55 2.93
C CYS A 53 -0.12 -3.00 2.75
N MET A 54 0.67 -3.54 3.69
CA MET A 54 1.19 -4.90 3.59
C MET A 54 0.13 -5.97 3.87
N ARG A 55 -0.84 -5.69 4.74
CA ARG A 55 -1.99 -6.58 4.97
C ARG A 55 -2.98 -6.59 3.82
N HIS A 56 -2.93 -5.60 2.91
CA HIS A 56 -3.83 -5.48 1.77
C HIS A 56 -3.11 -5.55 0.43
N LYS A 57 -1.91 -6.15 0.44
CA LYS A 57 -0.96 -6.11 -0.68
C LYS A 57 -1.54 -6.77 -1.93
N ALA A 58 -2.20 -7.92 -1.80
CA ALA A 58 -2.73 -8.65 -2.95
C ALA A 58 -3.90 -7.90 -3.58
N ARG A 59 -4.85 -7.42 -2.76
CA ARG A 59 -5.98 -6.62 -3.26
C ARG A 59 -5.53 -5.32 -3.91
N PHE A 60 -4.60 -4.60 -3.29
CA PHE A 60 -4.06 -3.38 -3.86
C PHE A 60 -3.32 -3.65 -5.17
N ALA A 61 -2.50 -4.70 -5.24
CA ALA A 61 -1.81 -5.08 -6.47
C ALA A 61 -2.80 -5.33 -7.62
N TRP A 62 -3.82 -6.13 -7.38
CA TRP A 62 -4.83 -6.45 -8.38
C TRP A 62 -5.64 -5.21 -8.82
N LEU A 63 -6.04 -4.35 -7.89
CA LEU A 63 -6.78 -3.12 -8.20
C LEU A 63 -5.92 -2.13 -9.02
N ILE A 64 -4.65 -2.00 -8.68
CA ILE A 64 -3.70 -1.16 -9.42
C ILE A 64 -3.52 -1.70 -10.83
N GLU A 65 -3.23 -2.99 -10.99
CA GLU A 65 -3.07 -3.63 -12.30
C GLU A 65 -4.34 -3.49 -13.15
N LYS A 66 -5.52 -3.65 -12.56
CA LYS A 66 -6.81 -3.42 -13.24
C LYS A 66 -7.01 -1.96 -13.67
N ALA A 67 -6.53 -1.00 -12.87
CA ALA A 67 -6.71 0.43 -13.14
C ALA A 67 -5.69 1.01 -14.14
N SER A 68 -4.40 0.74 -13.96
CA SER A 68 -3.33 1.30 -14.80
C SER A 68 -2.85 0.36 -15.90
N GLY A 69 -2.96 -0.96 -15.70
CA GLY A 69 -2.29 -1.96 -16.55
C GLY A 69 -0.82 -2.19 -16.18
N ASP A 70 -0.33 -1.51 -15.15
CA ASP A 70 1.06 -1.59 -14.68
C ASP A 70 1.17 -2.33 -13.34
N ALA A 71 2.38 -2.83 -13.06
CA ALA A 71 2.69 -3.43 -11.78
C ALA A 71 2.54 -2.43 -10.61
N PRO A 72 2.15 -2.90 -9.41
CA PRO A 72 1.98 -2.02 -8.26
C PRO A 72 3.30 -1.38 -7.80
N THR A 73 3.24 -0.08 -7.55
CA THR A 73 4.36 0.67 -6.95
C THR A 73 4.06 1.00 -5.48
N PRO A 74 5.09 1.23 -4.64
CA PRO A 74 4.89 1.71 -3.26
C PRO A 74 4.03 2.98 -3.16
N ARG A 75 4.14 3.87 -4.16
CA ARG A 75 3.33 5.10 -4.27
C ARG A 75 1.85 4.77 -4.49
N LEU A 76 1.54 3.92 -5.47
CA LEU A 76 0.16 3.50 -5.75
C LEU A 76 -0.44 2.65 -4.63
N GLN A 77 0.36 1.83 -3.94
CA GLN A 77 -0.09 1.12 -2.73
C GLN A 77 -0.52 2.10 -1.63
N MET A 78 0.27 3.15 -1.41
CA MET A 78 -0.07 4.20 -0.45
C MET A 78 -1.35 4.95 -0.88
N VAL A 79 -1.51 5.21 -2.18
CA VAL A 79 -2.76 5.79 -2.72
C VAL A 79 -3.97 4.90 -2.42
N CYS A 80 -3.88 3.59 -2.66
CA CYS A 80 -4.95 2.64 -2.33
C CYS A 80 -5.26 2.64 -0.82
N CYS A 81 -4.23 2.64 0.04
CA CYS A 81 -4.40 2.72 1.48
C CYS A 81 -5.16 3.99 1.89
N LEU A 82 -4.77 5.14 1.34
CA LEU A 82 -5.43 6.42 1.63
C LEU A 82 -6.88 6.45 1.14
N LEU A 83 -7.15 5.87 -0.03
CA LEU A 83 -8.48 5.86 -0.63
C LEU A 83 -9.43 4.91 0.11
N TYR A 84 -9.02 3.66 0.31
CA TYR A 84 -9.92 2.60 0.77
C TYR A 84 -9.93 2.41 2.29
N LEU A 85 -8.84 2.72 2.99
CA LEU A 85 -8.72 2.47 4.44
C LEU A 85 -8.80 3.76 5.26
N ASP A 86 -8.19 4.85 4.79
CA ASP A 86 -8.37 6.18 5.41
C ASP A 86 -9.65 6.88 4.93
N GLY A 87 -10.31 6.38 3.88
CA GLY A 87 -11.54 6.96 3.32
C GLY A 87 -11.37 8.34 2.69
N ARG A 88 -10.17 8.66 2.19
CA ARG A 88 -9.89 9.97 1.56
C ARG A 88 -10.39 10.02 0.13
N GLY A 89 -10.99 11.15 -0.24
CA GLY A 89 -11.35 11.40 -1.64
C GLY A 89 -10.12 11.74 -2.50
N PRO A 90 -10.20 11.59 -3.85
CA PRO A 90 -9.07 11.83 -4.76
C PRO A 90 -8.39 13.20 -4.58
N LYS A 91 -9.17 14.27 -4.47
CA LYS A 91 -8.65 15.63 -4.28
C LYS A 91 -7.88 15.82 -2.96
N ASP A 92 -8.22 15.06 -1.92
CA ASP A 92 -7.51 15.13 -0.64
C ASP A 92 -6.24 14.29 -0.69
N ILE A 93 -6.24 13.19 -1.46
CA ILE A 93 -5.04 12.40 -1.74
C ILE A 93 -4.06 13.25 -2.54
N GLU A 94 -4.48 13.91 -3.62
CA GLU A 94 -3.63 14.80 -4.43
C GLU A 94 -2.90 15.85 -3.58
N LYS A 95 -3.59 16.47 -2.60
CA LYS A 95 -2.98 17.45 -1.68
C LYS A 95 -1.91 16.87 -0.76
N LEU A 96 -1.88 15.55 -0.55
CA LEU A 96 -0.86 14.90 0.27
C LEU A 96 0.43 14.61 -0.52
N PHE A 97 0.37 14.67 -1.85
CA PHE A 97 1.51 14.60 -2.76
C PHE A 97 1.82 16.03 -3.23
N ASP A 98 2.35 16.85 -2.32
CA ASP A 98 2.52 18.30 -2.54
C ASP A 98 3.91 18.72 -3.01
N GLY A 99 4.89 17.80 -3.06
CA GLY A 99 6.29 18.11 -3.40
C GLY A 99 6.97 19.07 -2.43
N SER A 100 6.42 19.25 -1.23
CA SER A 100 7.07 20.06 -0.19
C SER A 100 8.42 19.44 0.21
N LYS A 101 9.30 20.21 0.87
CA LYS A 101 10.68 19.82 1.22
C LYS A 101 10.85 18.39 1.78
N TYR A 102 9.85 17.86 2.46
CA TYR A 102 9.84 16.51 3.03
C TYR A 102 8.61 15.69 2.63
N GLY A 103 7.78 16.20 1.71
CA GLY A 103 6.58 15.54 1.21
C GLY A 103 6.85 14.76 -0.07
N ALA A 104 5.96 13.84 -0.40
CA ALA A 104 6.08 13.06 -1.62
C ALA A 104 5.88 13.97 -2.85
N ASP A 105 6.63 13.69 -3.91
CA ASP A 105 6.47 14.40 -5.19
C ASP A 105 5.02 14.30 -5.69
N PRO A 106 4.51 15.35 -6.37
CA PRO A 106 3.17 15.35 -6.95
C PRO A 106 2.90 14.09 -7.77
N LEU A 107 1.63 13.64 -7.74
CA LEU A 107 1.22 12.50 -8.54
C LEU A 107 1.53 12.77 -10.02
N SER A 108 2.06 11.76 -10.71
CA SER A 108 2.22 11.84 -12.16
C SER A 108 0.86 11.86 -12.87
N SER A 109 0.85 12.14 -14.18
CA SER A 109 -0.36 12.02 -15.00
C SER A 109 -0.98 10.63 -14.92
N ASP A 110 -0.12 9.61 -14.89
CA ASP A 110 -0.53 8.21 -14.92
C ASP A 110 -1.05 7.79 -13.55
N GLU A 111 -0.41 8.24 -12.46
CA GLU A 111 -0.88 8.04 -11.10
C GLU A 111 -2.22 8.74 -10.85
N THR A 112 -2.40 9.95 -11.38
CA THR A 112 -3.66 10.69 -11.28
C THR A 112 -4.78 9.96 -12.02
N THR A 113 -4.51 9.52 -13.25
CA THR A 113 -5.47 8.72 -14.04
C THR A 113 -5.82 7.40 -13.35
N CYS A 114 -4.82 6.75 -12.73
CA CYS A 114 -5.03 5.53 -11.95
C CYS A 114 -5.91 5.80 -10.72
N LEU A 115 -5.63 6.85 -9.95
CA LEU A 115 -6.43 7.28 -8.80
C LEU A 115 -7.90 7.56 -9.18
N GLU A 116 -8.13 8.23 -10.31
CA GLU A 116 -9.50 8.48 -10.78
C GLU A 116 -10.26 7.19 -11.07
N LYS A 117 -9.62 6.19 -11.68
CA LYS A 117 -10.23 4.87 -11.93
C LYS A 117 -10.47 4.11 -10.63
N LEU A 118 -9.46 4.06 -9.75
CA LEU A 118 -9.55 3.42 -8.43
C LEU A 118 -10.70 4.01 -7.62
N SER A 119 -10.94 5.32 -7.68
CA SER A 119 -12.04 5.97 -6.96
C SER A 119 -13.45 5.49 -7.35
N ARG A 120 -13.58 4.76 -8.46
CA ARG A 120 -14.83 4.16 -8.95
C ARG A 120 -14.95 2.68 -8.59
N PHE A 121 -13.88 2.08 -8.10
CA PHE A 121 -13.85 0.70 -7.64
C PHE A 121 -14.13 0.63 -6.14
N THR A 122 -14.40 -0.57 -5.67
CA THR A 122 -14.47 -0.94 -4.27
C THR A 122 -13.22 -1.73 -3.87
N LEU A 123 -12.94 -1.83 -2.57
CA LEU A 123 -11.82 -2.65 -2.10
C LEU A 123 -12.01 -4.13 -2.44
N ASP A 124 -13.26 -4.61 -2.43
CA ASP A 124 -13.63 -6.00 -2.68
C ASP A 124 -14.47 -6.10 -3.97
N GLU A 125 -13.84 -5.76 -5.09
CA GLU A 125 -14.49 -5.81 -6.41
C GLU A 125 -15.11 -7.18 -6.70
N PRO A 126 -16.31 -7.24 -7.34
CA PRO A 126 -17.01 -8.51 -7.57
C PRO A 126 -16.19 -9.54 -8.35
N ASP A 127 -15.45 -9.10 -9.37
CA ASP A 127 -14.62 -9.91 -10.27
C ASP A 127 -13.22 -10.22 -9.72
N MET A 128 -12.89 -9.73 -8.52
CA MET A 128 -11.62 -10.04 -7.90
C MET A 128 -11.57 -11.52 -7.47
N PRO A 129 -10.52 -12.28 -7.84
CA PRO A 129 -10.40 -13.69 -7.48
C PRO A 129 -10.41 -13.92 -5.96
N ASP A 130 -10.99 -15.03 -5.51
CA ASP A 130 -11.14 -15.32 -4.07
C ASP A 130 -9.79 -15.42 -3.33
N LEU A 131 -8.76 -15.96 -3.98
CA LEU A 131 -7.40 -15.97 -3.42
C LEU A 131 -6.86 -14.56 -3.18
N VAL A 132 -7.15 -13.62 -4.09
CA VAL A 132 -6.73 -12.22 -3.92
C VAL A 132 -7.51 -11.57 -2.78
N LYS A 133 -8.83 -11.79 -2.71
CA LYS A 133 -9.67 -11.31 -1.61
C LYS A 133 -9.20 -11.81 -0.24
N ALA A 134 -8.70 -13.04 -0.19
CA ALA A 134 -8.14 -13.67 1.01
C ALA A 134 -6.69 -13.22 1.33
N GLU A 135 -6.12 -12.25 0.61
CA GLU A 135 -4.72 -11.81 0.76
C GLU A 135 -3.71 -12.95 0.65
N PHE A 136 -4.05 -13.92 -0.19
CA PHE A 136 -3.28 -15.13 -0.33
C PHE A 136 -2.01 -14.90 -1.16
N PRO A 137 -0.85 -15.42 -0.74
CA PRO A 137 0.40 -15.29 -1.49
C PRO A 137 0.37 -16.19 -2.74
N LEU A 138 0.06 -15.59 -3.90
CA LEU A 138 -0.13 -16.29 -5.17
C LEU A 138 1.09 -17.11 -5.59
N GLU A 139 2.30 -16.71 -5.20
CA GLU A 139 3.53 -17.47 -5.47
C GLU A 139 3.54 -18.87 -4.84
N TYR A 140 2.75 -19.08 -3.79
CA TYR A 140 2.64 -20.36 -3.09
C TYR A 140 1.34 -21.12 -3.39
N GLU A 141 0.53 -20.65 -4.34
CA GLU A 141 -0.77 -21.25 -4.69
C GLU A 141 -0.65 -22.75 -4.95
N ARG A 142 0.34 -23.17 -5.75
CA ARG A 142 0.51 -24.60 -6.06
C ARG A 142 0.81 -25.43 -4.81
N GLN A 143 1.73 -25.00 -3.94
CA GLN A 143 2.07 -25.78 -2.75
C GLN A 143 0.90 -25.84 -1.78
N LEU A 144 0.18 -24.75 -1.62
CA LEU A 144 -0.91 -24.65 -0.67
C LEU A 144 -2.16 -25.38 -1.18
N ARG A 145 -2.48 -25.33 -2.48
CA ARG A 145 -3.51 -26.21 -3.08
C ARG A 145 -3.18 -27.69 -2.92
N ALA A 146 -1.90 -28.07 -2.94
CA ALA A 146 -1.51 -29.47 -2.68
C ALA A 146 -1.77 -29.91 -1.22
N VAL A 147 -1.86 -28.98 -0.28
CA VAL A 147 -2.13 -29.25 1.14
C VAL A 147 -3.62 -29.13 1.47
N PHE A 148 -4.29 -28.08 0.97
CA PHE A 148 -5.66 -27.71 1.33
C PHE A 148 -6.72 -28.09 0.28
N GLY A 149 -6.33 -28.42 -0.95
CA GLY A 149 -7.26 -28.85 -1.99
C GLY A 149 -8.36 -27.82 -2.29
N GLU A 150 -9.60 -28.31 -2.29
CA GLU A 150 -10.83 -27.52 -2.51
C GLU A 150 -11.19 -26.60 -1.34
N ASP A 151 -10.57 -26.78 -0.17
CA ASP A 151 -10.81 -25.93 1.01
C ASP A 151 -10.07 -24.58 0.90
N LEU A 152 -9.46 -24.26 -0.26
CA LEU A 152 -8.73 -23.03 -0.50
C LEU A 152 -9.53 -22.01 -1.35
N PRO A 153 -9.69 -20.75 -0.91
CA PRO A 153 -9.22 -20.18 0.35
C PRO A 153 -10.10 -20.61 1.54
N ALA A 154 -9.47 -21.01 2.63
CA ALA A 154 -10.20 -21.36 3.86
C ALA A 154 -10.77 -20.06 4.47
N GLN A 155 -12.07 -20.07 4.78
CA GLN A 155 -12.79 -18.95 5.41
C GLN A 155 -12.38 -18.73 6.87
#